data_AF-A0A6G8CVI0-F1
#
_entry.id   AF-A0A6G8CVI0-F1
#
_cell.length_a   1.000
_cell.length_b   1.000
_cell.length_c   1.000
_cell.angle_alpha   90.00
_cell.angle_beta   90.00
_cell.angle_gamma   90.00
#
_symmetry.space_group_name_H-M   'P 1'
#
loop_
_entity.id
_entity.type
_entity.pdbx_description
1 polymer ?
#
loop_
_entity_poly.entity_id
_entity_poly.type
_entity_poly.pdbx_seq_one_letter_code
_entity_poly.pdbx_strand_id
1 'polypeptide(L)'
;MNQPFILYYTPGTCAQAVRIALEEAGATYDLRRVDFASQQQRSPDYLAVNPKGRVPALVTEQGTLTEAPALLAYIAQYFADAKLAPTDLFGFARMQEFNSYLSSTVHINHAHRPRAARWADDADAQAAMQRKVPGNMTENFQYIEDHYLKGPWVLGEEYSVCDGYLFTVAGWLKGDSVDIAQLKNVNDHFQRMKERAAVQRALA
;
A
#
# COMPACT_ATOMS: atom_id res chain seq x y z
N MET A 1 10.63 -28.63 1.66
CA MET A 1 10.14 -27.78 2.77
C MET A 1 10.16 -26.36 2.23
N ASN A 2 9.04 -25.88 1.66
CA ASN A 2 8.96 -24.52 1.14
C ASN A 2 9.20 -23.56 2.31
N GLN A 3 10.22 -22.72 2.22
CA GLN A 3 10.39 -21.69 3.24
C GLN A 3 9.13 -20.81 3.25
N PRO A 4 8.53 -20.55 4.43
CA PRO A 4 7.40 -19.64 4.51
C PRO A 4 7.83 -18.24 4.07
N PHE A 5 6.92 -17.50 3.43
CA PHE A 5 7.20 -16.11 3.06
C PHE A 5 7.59 -15.30 4.30
N ILE A 6 8.52 -14.37 4.18
CA ILE A 6 8.84 -13.42 5.27
C ILE A 6 8.50 -12.02 4.80
N LEU A 7 7.51 -11.39 5.44
CA LEU A 7 7.14 -10.01 5.19
C LEU A 7 7.82 -9.09 6.18
N TYR A 8 8.74 -8.26 5.68
CA TYR A 8 9.30 -7.14 6.43
C TYR A 8 8.36 -5.94 6.36
N TYR A 9 7.95 -5.43 7.52
CA TYR A 9 6.93 -4.38 7.62
C TYR A 9 7.20 -3.39 8.74
N THR A 10 6.53 -2.25 8.68
CA THR A 10 6.42 -1.29 9.79
C THR A 10 4.96 -0.85 9.88
N PRO A 11 4.35 -0.76 11.08
CA PRO A 11 2.97 -0.28 11.23
C PRO A 11 2.75 1.09 10.60
N GLY A 12 1.59 1.30 9.98
CA GLY A 12 1.23 2.55 9.32
C GLY A 12 1.91 2.80 7.96
N THR A 13 2.59 1.81 7.39
CA THR A 13 3.22 1.92 6.06
C THR A 13 2.44 1.16 4.98
N CYS A 14 2.83 1.34 3.71
CA CYS A 14 2.24 0.60 2.58
C CYS A 14 2.45 -0.93 2.67
N ALA A 15 3.29 -1.43 3.58
CA ALA A 15 3.43 -2.86 3.85
C ALA A 15 2.12 -3.51 4.33
N GLN A 16 1.20 -2.72 4.90
CA GLN A 16 -0.13 -3.20 5.29
C GLN A 16 -0.93 -3.74 4.09
N ALA A 17 -0.81 -3.13 2.91
CA ALA A 17 -1.49 -3.63 1.71
C ALA A 17 -1.03 -5.04 1.34
N VAL A 18 0.28 -5.29 1.45
CA VAL A 18 0.90 -6.60 1.17
C VAL A 18 0.49 -7.62 2.24
N ARG A 19 0.44 -7.21 3.52
CA ARG A 19 -0.07 -8.05 4.61
C ARG A 19 -1.52 -8.45 4.35
N ILE A 20 -2.38 -7.51 3.98
CA ILE A 20 -3.78 -7.79 3.62
C ILE A 20 -3.86 -8.80 2.47
N ALA A 21 -3.06 -8.63 1.41
CA ALA A 21 -3.06 -9.57 0.29
C ALA A 21 -2.64 -11.00 0.71
N LEU A 22 -1.63 -11.14 1.58
CA LEU A 22 -1.25 -12.45 2.14
C LEU A 22 -2.37 -13.07 2.99
N GLU A 23 -3.07 -12.26 3.79
CA GLU A 23 -4.20 -12.70 4.62
C GLU A 23 -5.42 -13.11 3.79
N GLU A 24 -5.72 -12.41 2.69
CA GLU A 24 -6.79 -12.75 1.74
C GLU A 24 -6.43 -14.02 0.95
N ALA A 25 -5.15 -14.20 0.63
CA ALA A 25 -4.64 -15.40 -0.04
C ALA A 25 -4.60 -16.65 0.85
N GLY A 26 -4.82 -16.51 2.17
CA GLY A 26 -4.62 -17.60 3.12
C GLY A 26 -3.16 -18.08 3.19
N ALA A 27 -2.21 -17.19 2.90
CA ALA A 27 -0.79 -17.51 2.86
C ALA A 27 -0.25 -17.84 4.26
N THR A 28 0.68 -18.79 4.34
CA THR A 28 1.52 -18.97 5.54
C THR A 28 2.76 -18.08 5.41
N TYR A 29 3.01 -17.21 6.38
CA TYR A 29 4.11 -16.26 6.34
C TYR A 29 4.56 -15.82 7.75
N ASP A 30 5.82 -15.41 7.85
CA ASP A 30 6.38 -14.76 9.03
C ASP A 30 6.34 -13.24 8.88
N LEU A 31 6.04 -12.54 9.98
CA LEU A 31 6.12 -11.09 10.07
C LEU A 31 7.42 -10.64 10.74
N ARG A 32 8.19 -9.78 10.08
CA ARG A 32 9.41 -9.17 10.64
C ARG A 32 9.25 -7.66 10.69
N ARG A 33 9.08 -7.12 11.89
CA ARG A 33 9.00 -5.68 12.09
C ARG A 33 10.37 -5.03 11.84
N VAL A 34 10.38 -3.97 11.05
CA VAL A 34 11.52 -3.04 10.91
C VAL A 34 11.19 -1.80 11.72
N ASP A 35 11.98 -1.50 12.74
CA ASP A 35 11.77 -0.34 13.60
C ASP A 35 12.35 0.94 12.99
N PHE A 36 11.46 1.82 12.56
CA PHE A 36 11.85 3.12 12.01
C PHE A 36 12.35 4.10 13.07
N ALA A 37 11.98 3.94 14.34
CA ALA A 37 12.41 4.84 15.41
C ALA A 37 13.92 4.70 15.68
N SER A 38 14.45 3.48 15.66
CA SER A 38 15.89 3.18 15.76
C SER A 38 16.63 3.23 14.41
N GLN A 39 15.97 3.67 13.34
CA GLN A 39 16.49 3.65 11.98
C GLN A 39 16.96 2.26 11.50
N GLN A 40 16.32 1.18 11.96
CA GLN A 40 16.69 -0.19 11.59
C GLN A 40 16.65 -0.41 10.06
N GLN A 41 15.85 0.36 9.33
CA GLN A 41 15.83 0.34 7.86
C GLN A 41 17.15 0.77 7.19
N ARG A 42 18.10 1.29 7.98
CA ARG A 42 19.44 1.69 7.55
C ARG A 42 20.52 0.75 8.08
N SER A 43 20.18 -0.25 8.88
CA SER A 43 21.17 -1.19 9.39
C SER A 43 21.76 -2.05 8.27
N PRO A 44 23.03 -2.48 8.36
CA PRO A 44 23.61 -3.42 7.40
C PRO A 44 22.75 -4.68 7.21
N ASP A 45 22.20 -5.22 8.29
CA ASP A 45 21.35 -6.41 8.26
C ASP A 45 20.09 -6.21 7.41
N TYR A 46 19.40 -5.08 7.55
CA TYR A 46 18.21 -4.83 6.74
C TYR A 46 18.55 -4.41 5.31
N LEU A 47 19.64 -3.68 5.10
CA LEU A 47 20.09 -3.31 3.77
C LEU A 47 20.53 -4.54 2.94
N ALA A 48 20.97 -5.62 3.59
CA ALA A 48 21.20 -6.91 2.95
C ALA A 48 19.89 -7.55 2.44
N VAL A 49 18.74 -7.25 3.05
CA VAL A 49 17.41 -7.70 2.60
C VAL A 49 16.86 -6.77 1.52
N ASN A 50 16.84 -5.46 1.78
CA ASN A 50 16.41 -4.45 0.83
C ASN A 50 17.39 -3.26 0.81
N PRO A 51 18.28 -3.19 -0.20
CA PRO A 51 19.26 -2.10 -0.32
C PRO A 51 18.64 -0.69 -0.38
N LYS A 52 17.36 -0.57 -0.73
CA LYS A 52 16.64 0.73 -0.75
C LYS A 52 16.30 1.24 0.65
N GLY A 53 16.38 0.39 1.68
CA GLY A 53 16.05 0.71 3.06
C GLY A 53 14.59 1.10 3.26
N ARG A 54 13.66 0.34 2.65
CA ARG A 54 12.20 0.59 2.68
C ARG A 54 11.42 -0.70 2.95
N VAL A 55 10.31 -0.58 3.66
CA VAL A 55 9.27 -1.62 3.69
C VAL A 55 8.17 -1.29 2.66
N PRO A 56 7.43 -2.29 2.15
CA PRO A 56 7.60 -3.72 2.35
C PRO A 56 8.79 -4.34 1.60
N ALA A 57 9.28 -5.46 2.14
CA ALA A 57 10.09 -6.44 1.40
C ALA A 57 9.55 -7.84 1.71
N LEU A 58 9.38 -8.67 0.68
CA LEU A 58 8.88 -10.03 0.80
C LEU A 58 9.99 -11.00 0.40
N VAL A 59 10.48 -11.78 1.35
CA VAL A 59 11.43 -12.86 1.08
C VAL A 59 10.67 -14.09 0.64
N THR A 60 11.08 -14.67 -0.47
CA THR A 60 10.53 -15.88 -1.08
C THR A 60 11.65 -16.91 -1.27
N GLU A 61 11.29 -18.13 -1.68
CA GLU A 61 12.28 -19.15 -2.06
C GLU A 61 13.19 -18.74 -3.24
N GLN A 62 12.73 -17.82 -4.08
CA GLN A 62 13.46 -17.33 -5.26
C GLN A 62 14.28 -16.07 -4.97
N GLY A 63 14.18 -15.53 -3.75
CA GLY A 63 14.81 -14.28 -3.34
C GLY A 63 13.82 -13.22 -2.88
N THR A 64 14.32 -12.00 -2.66
CA THR A 64 13.55 -10.90 -2.10
C THR A 64 12.91 -10.04 -3.19
N LEU A 65 11.60 -9.84 -3.09
CA LEU A 65 10.85 -8.89 -3.89
C LEU A 65 10.54 -7.62 -3.07
N THR A 66 10.42 -6.49 -3.77
CA THR A 66 10.13 -5.17 -3.18
C THR A 66 9.19 -4.40 -4.12
N GLU A 67 8.72 -3.24 -3.67
CA GLU A 67 7.67 -2.42 -4.33
C GLU A 67 6.26 -3.00 -4.18
N ALA A 68 5.38 -2.23 -3.54
CA ALA A 68 4.03 -2.70 -3.23
C ALA A 68 3.25 -3.18 -4.47
N PRO A 69 3.20 -2.47 -5.62
CA PRO A 69 2.51 -2.99 -6.81
C PRO A 69 3.05 -4.34 -7.30
N ALA A 70 4.38 -4.51 -7.31
CA ALA A 70 5.01 -5.77 -7.74
C ALA A 70 4.69 -6.92 -6.79
N LEU A 71 4.72 -6.66 -5.48
CA LEU A 71 4.37 -7.64 -4.45
C LEU A 71 2.90 -8.06 -4.52
N LEU A 72 1.99 -7.10 -4.72
CA LEU A 72 0.56 -7.38 -4.85
C LEU A 72 0.26 -8.22 -6.09
N ALA A 73 0.88 -7.89 -7.24
CA ALA A 73 0.78 -8.68 -8.46
C ALA A 73 1.34 -10.10 -8.27
N TYR A 74 2.51 -10.22 -7.63
CA TYR A 74 3.14 -11.51 -7.35
C TYR A 74 2.25 -12.39 -6.46
N ILE A 75 1.72 -11.85 -5.36
CA ILE A 75 0.82 -12.59 -4.46
C ILE A 75 -0.44 -13.03 -5.21
N ALA A 76 -1.07 -12.15 -5.99
CA ALA A 76 -2.28 -12.50 -6.73
C ALA A 76 -2.05 -13.61 -7.77
N GLN A 77 -0.88 -13.64 -8.42
CA GLN A 77 -0.51 -14.69 -9.38
C GLN A 77 -0.09 -16.00 -8.69
N TYR A 78 0.68 -15.91 -7.61
CA TYR A 78 1.14 -17.07 -6.84
C TYR A 78 -0.03 -17.82 -6.19
N PHE A 79 -1.03 -17.07 -5.71
CA PHE A 79 -2.26 -17.59 -5.11
C PHE A 79 -3.47 -17.38 -6.03
N ALA A 80 -3.39 -17.90 -7.26
CA ALA A 80 -4.43 -17.71 -8.28
C ALA A 80 -5.84 -18.14 -7.82
N ASP A 81 -5.95 -19.17 -6.98
CA ASP A 81 -7.23 -19.66 -6.44
C ASP A 81 -7.93 -18.65 -5.53
N ALA A 82 -7.18 -17.70 -4.94
CA ALA A 82 -7.73 -16.61 -4.14
C ALA A 82 -8.37 -15.49 -4.98
N LYS A 83 -8.18 -15.52 -6.32
CA LYS A 83 -8.81 -14.61 -7.29
C LYS A 83 -8.63 -13.13 -6.94
N LEU A 84 -7.41 -12.75 -6.52
CA LEU A 84 -7.10 -11.39 -6.06
C LEU A 84 -6.76 -10.40 -7.20
N ALA A 85 -6.82 -10.85 -8.45
CA ALA A 85 -6.57 -10.04 -9.64
C ALA A 85 -7.41 -10.56 -10.82
N PRO A 86 -7.80 -9.68 -11.77
CA PRO A 86 -8.38 -10.12 -13.04
C PRO A 86 -7.42 -11.03 -13.82
N THR A 87 -7.97 -12.01 -14.53
CA THR A 87 -7.19 -12.96 -15.33
C THR A 87 -7.06 -12.54 -16.80
N ASP A 88 -7.89 -11.60 -17.25
CA ASP A 88 -7.78 -11.04 -18.60
C ASP A 88 -6.70 -9.95 -18.67
N LEU A 89 -6.08 -9.81 -19.85
CA LEU A 89 -4.95 -8.90 -20.06
C LEU A 89 -5.29 -7.44 -19.73
N PHE A 90 -6.50 -6.99 -20.08
CA PHE A 90 -6.87 -5.60 -19.92
C PHE A 90 -7.26 -5.28 -18.48
N GLY A 91 -8.00 -6.16 -17.81
CA GLY A 91 -8.32 -6.08 -16.39
C GLY A 91 -7.06 -6.07 -15.53
N PHE A 92 -6.10 -6.95 -15.83
CA PHE A 92 -4.82 -6.96 -15.12
C PHE A 92 -4.03 -5.66 -15.36
N ALA A 93 -4.03 -5.13 -16.59
CA ALA A 93 -3.40 -3.84 -16.89
C ALA A 93 -4.07 -2.68 -16.12
N ARG A 94 -5.40 -2.67 -16.00
CA ARG A 94 -6.14 -1.68 -15.19
C ARG A 94 -5.82 -1.78 -13.70
N MET A 95 -5.65 -2.99 -13.18
CA MET A 95 -5.16 -3.22 -11.81
C MET A 95 -3.76 -2.59 -11.61
N GLN A 96 -2.85 -2.83 -12.55
CA GLN A 96 -1.50 -2.30 -12.50
C GLN A 96 -1.46 -0.77 -12.66
N GLU A 97 -2.30 -0.20 -13.53
CA GLU A 97 -2.46 1.25 -13.70
C GLU A 97 -2.86 1.91 -12.37
N PHE A 98 -3.89 1.38 -11.71
CA PHE A 98 -4.37 1.92 -10.43
C PHE A 98 -3.32 1.80 -9.32
N ASN A 99 -2.72 0.62 -9.15
CA ASN A 99 -1.68 0.41 -8.14
C ASN A 99 -0.44 1.28 -8.42
N SER A 100 -0.12 1.50 -9.69
CA SER A 100 0.94 2.42 -10.09
C SER A 100 0.59 3.85 -9.69
N TYR A 101 -0.61 4.34 -10.01
CA TYR A 101 -1.08 5.67 -9.59
C TYR A 101 -0.99 5.87 -8.07
N LEU A 102 -1.41 4.88 -7.27
CA LEU A 102 -1.24 4.94 -5.82
C LEU A 102 0.23 5.04 -5.42
N SER A 103 1.11 4.25 -6.02
CA SER A 103 2.53 4.20 -5.63
C SER A 103 3.37 5.38 -6.12
N SER A 104 3.10 5.89 -7.33
CA SER A 104 3.91 6.89 -8.02
C SER A 104 3.40 8.32 -7.81
N THR A 105 2.13 8.47 -7.44
CA THR A 105 1.49 9.78 -7.31
C THR A 105 0.99 9.99 -5.88
N VAL A 106 0.02 9.19 -5.45
CA VAL A 106 -0.69 9.44 -4.17
C VAL A 106 0.23 9.20 -2.97
N HIS A 107 0.97 8.09 -2.95
CA HIS A 107 1.94 7.81 -1.89
C HIS A 107 3.11 8.79 -1.92
N ILE A 108 3.52 9.30 -3.08
CA ILE A 108 4.54 10.34 -3.17
C ILE A 108 4.04 11.65 -2.56
N ASN A 109 2.79 12.05 -2.85
CA ASN A 109 2.17 13.20 -2.21
C ASN A 109 2.11 13.05 -0.69
N HIS A 110 1.61 11.92 -0.18
CA HIS A 110 1.68 11.62 1.26
C HIS A 110 3.12 11.71 1.79
N ALA A 111 4.10 11.18 1.06
CA ALA A 111 5.49 11.09 1.51
C ALA A 111 6.17 12.45 1.72
N HIS A 112 5.73 13.52 1.04
CA HIS A 112 6.22 14.88 1.27
C HIS A 112 5.93 15.38 2.69
N ARG A 113 4.94 14.81 3.42
CA ARG A 113 4.70 15.16 4.83
C ARG A 113 5.75 14.57 5.78
N PRO A 114 5.82 13.24 5.98
CA PRO A 114 6.73 12.64 6.96
C PRO A 114 8.17 12.50 6.48
N ARG A 115 8.44 12.70 5.18
CA ARG A 115 9.72 12.34 4.55
C ARG A 115 10.27 13.42 3.60
N ALA A 116 9.87 14.68 3.81
CA ALA A 116 10.28 15.85 3.03
C ALA A 116 11.80 15.93 2.78
N ALA A 117 12.60 15.54 3.77
CA ALA A 117 14.06 15.48 3.71
C ALA A 117 14.64 14.58 2.60
N ARG A 118 13.82 13.76 1.92
CA ARG A 118 14.25 13.02 0.73
C ARG A 118 14.39 13.88 -0.53
N TRP A 119 13.78 15.07 -0.53
CA TRP A 119 13.74 15.97 -1.69
C TRP A 119 14.37 17.33 -1.42
N ALA A 120 14.52 17.74 -0.16
CA ALA A 120 15.14 19.00 0.19
C ALA A 120 15.86 18.90 1.55
N ASP A 121 17.09 19.41 1.62
CA ASP A 121 17.81 19.56 2.89
C ASP A 121 17.40 20.84 3.63
N ASP A 122 16.91 21.85 2.90
CA ASP A 122 16.45 23.12 3.45
C ASP A 122 15.09 23.00 4.18
N ALA A 123 15.00 23.57 5.38
CA ALA A 123 13.82 23.44 6.24
C ALA A 123 12.59 24.18 5.68
N ASP A 124 12.78 25.34 5.04
CA ASP A 124 11.68 26.12 4.48
C ASP A 124 11.10 25.45 3.24
N ALA A 125 11.95 24.85 2.40
CA ALA A 125 11.54 24.01 1.28
C ALA A 125 10.76 22.76 1.77
N GLN A 126 11.23 22.09 2.83
CA GLN A 126 10.49 20.98 3.43
C GLN A 126 9.11 21.42 3.94
N ALA A 127 9.03 22.54 4.66
CA ALA A 127 7.78 23.09 5.16
C ALA A 127 6.83 23.50 4.01
N ALA A 128 7.36 24.03 2.90
CA ALA A 128 6.58 24.34 1.71
C ALA A 128 5.96 23.10 1.06
N MET A 129 6.73 22.01 0.94
CA MET A 129 6.21 20.73 0.44
C MET A 129 5.13 20.15 1.37
N GLN A 130 5.35 20.21 2.69
CA GLN A 130 4.38 19.75 3.69
C GLN A 130 3.04 20.48 3.59
N ARG A 131 3.04 21.81 3.39
CA ARG A 131 1.82 22.62 3.24
C ARG A 131 0.99 22.24 2.02
N LYS A 132 1.58 21.63 0.99
CA LYS A 132 0.87 21.17 -0.22
C LYS A 132 0.15 19.85 -0.03
N VAL A 133 0.53 19.05 0.96
CA VAL A 133 0.04 17.67 1.14
C VAL A 133 -1.48 17.59 1.28
N PRO A 134 -2.17 18.41 2.11
CA PRO A 134 -3.63 18.31 2.23
C PRO A 134 -4.34 18.54 0.89
N GLY A 135 -3.97 19.60 0.17
CA GLY A 135 -4.55 19.91 -1.15
C GLY A 135 -4.28 18.84 -2.20
N ASN A 136 -3.03 18.38 -2.31
CA ASN A 136 -2.65 17.34 -3.28
C ASN A 136 -3.35 15.99 -2.97
N MET A 137 -3.45 15.63 -1.70
CA MET A 137 -4.14 14.40 -1.28
C MET A 137 -5.65 14.49 -1.55
N THR A 138 -6.28 15.63 -1.25
CA THR A 138 -7.70 15.86 -1.60
C THR A 138 -7.92 15.71 -3.11
N GLU A 139 -7.11 16.38 -3.94
CA GLU A 139 -7.24 16.30 -5.41
C GLU A 139 -7.08 14.88 -5.93
N ASN A 140 -6.07 14.14 -5.44
CA ASN A 140 -5.83 12.77 -5.87
C ASN A 140 -6.95 11.81 -5.46
N PHE A 141 -7.50 11.97 -4.25
CA PHE A 141 -8.58 11.14 -3.79
C PHE A 141 -9.92 11.48 -4.43
N GLN A 142 -10.15 12.75 -4.77
CA GLN A 142 -11.28 13.13 -5.62
C GLN A 142 -11.19 12.46 -6.99
N TYR A 143 -10.00 12.45 -7.60
CA TYR A 143 -9.78 11.72 -8.87
C TYR A 143 -10.03 10.21 -8.72
N ILE A 144 -9.63 9.61 -7.60
CA ILE A 144 -9.92 8.19 -7.32
C ILE A 144 -11.42 7.96 -7.21
N GLU A 145 -12.13 8.78 -6.43
CA GLU A 145 -13.57 8.72 -6.24
C GLU A 145 -14.33 8.81 -7.57
N ASP A 146 -13.93 9.74 -8.44
CA ASP A 146 -14.65 10.07 -9.67
C ASP A 146 -14.32 9.13 -10.85
N HIS A 147 -13.11 8.56 -10.88
CA HIS A 147 -12.60 7.89 -12.08
C HIS A 147 -12.06 6.47 -11.89
N TYR A 148 -11.56 6.12 -10.70
CA TYR A 148 -10.97 4.80 -10.47
C TYR A 148 -11.87 3.87 -9.66
N LEU A 149 -12.57 4.36 -8.64
CA LEU A 149 -13.39 3.53 -7.77
C LEU A 149 -14.75 3.26 -8.44
N LYS A 150 -14.82 2.17 -9.22
CA LYS A 150 -16.06 1.81 -9.95
C LYS A 150 -17.20 1.38 -9.02
N GLY A 151 -16.88 0.75 -7.90
CA GLY A 151 -17.84 0.34 -6.88
C GLY A 151 -18.45 -1.06 -7.10
N PRO A 152 -18.68 -1.84 -6.02
CA PRO A 152 -18.29 -1.55 -4.64
C PRO A 152 -16.77 -1.69 -4.39
N TRP A 153 -16.03 -2.32 -5.30
CA TRP A 153 -14.58 -2.44 -5.26
C TRP A 153 -13.92 -1.57 -6.32
N VAL A 154 -12.59 -1.40 -6.26
CA VAL A 154 -11.85 -0.54 -7.19
C VAL A 154 -12.13 -0.93 -8.64
N LEU A 155 -12.04 -2.23 -8.97
CA LEU A 155 -12.20 -2.69 -10.35
C LEU A 155 -13.65 -2.99 -10.77
N GLY A 156 -14.61 -2.83 -9.85
CA GLY A 156 -16.05 -3.06 -10.08
C GLY A 156 -16.65 -4.01 -9.05
N GLU A 157 -17.30 -5.07 -9.54
CA GLU A 157 -18.07 -6.01 -8.71
C GLU A 157 -17.22 -6.96 -7.86
N GLU A 158 -15.98 -7.25 -8.30
CA GLU A 158 -15.09 -8.20 -7.64
C GLU A 158 -13.97 -7.51 -6.87
N TYR A 159 -13.64 -8.06 -5.70
CA TYR A 159 -12.51 -7.63 -4.88
C TYR A 159 -11.19 -7.93 -5.58
N SER A 160 -10.20 -7.07 -5.39
CA SER A 160 -8.83 -7.28 -5.86
C SER A 160 -7.80 -6.72 -4.89
N VAL A 161 -6.52 -7.00 -5.13
CA VAL A 161 -5.41 -6.38 -4.38
C VAL A 161 -5.41 -4.84 -4.42
N CYS A 162 -6.06 -4.21 -5.41
CA CYS A 162 -6.25 -2.76 -5.45
C CYS A 162 -6.98 -2.24 -4.22
N ASP A 163 -7.95 -3.00 -3.71
CA ASP A 163 -8.77 -2.61 -2.57
C ASP A 163 -7.97 -2.57 -1.27
N GLY A 164 -7.12 -3.57 -1.04
CA GLY A 164 -6.17 -3.59 0.08
C GLY A 164 -5.19 -2.42 0.04
N TYR A 165 -4.75 -2.03 -1.16
CA TYR A 165 -3.85 -0.89 -1.32
C TYR A 165 -4.58 0.45 -1.12
N LEU A 166 -5.75 0.65 -1.74
CA LEU A 166 -6.57 1.84 -1.54
C LEU A 166 -6.93 2.02 -0.06
N PHE A 167 -7.37 0.95 0.62
CA PHE A 167 -7.65 0.97 2.06
C PHE A 167 -6.46 1.47 2.88
N THR A 168 -5.27 0.95 2.58
CA THR A 168 -4.04 1.34 3.29
C THR A 168 -3.72 2.83 3.09
N VAL A 169 -3.82 3.33 1.87
CA VAL A 169 -3.54 4.75 1.57
C VAL A 169 -4.65 5.66 2.11
N ALA A 170 -5.91 5.26 2.03
CA ALA A 170 -7.05 5.98 2.59
C ALA A 170 -6.94 6.12 4.12
N GLY A 171 -6.33 5.13 4.80
CA GLY A 171 -6.03 5.19 6.22
C GLY A 171 -5.08 6.34 6.62
N TRP A 172 -4.36 6.95 5.67
CA TRP A 172 -3.47 8.08 5.94
C TRP A 172 -4.15 9.44 5.88
N LEU A 173 -5.33 9.54 5.25
CA LEU A 173 -6.01 10.82 4.98
C LEU A 173 -6.15 11.71 6.20
N LYS A 174 -6.57 11.15 7.34
CA LYS A 174 -6.70 11.90 8.60
C LYS A 174 -5.37 12.55 9.02
N GLY A 175 -4.25 11.82 8.88
CA GLY A 175 -2.91 12.31 9.20
C GLY A 175 -2.39 13.33 8.19
N ASP A 176 -2.97 13.37 7.00
CA ASP A 176 -2.68 14.31 5.92
C ASP A 176 -3.68 15.47 5.86
N SER A 177 -4.51 15.62 6.91
CA SER A 177 -5.51 16.69 7.05
C SER A 177 -6.59 16.69 5.98
N VAL A 178 -6.97 15.51 5.50
CA VAL A 178 -8.10 15.30 4.59
C VAL A 178 -9.21 14.56 5.34
N ASP A 179 -10.42 15.11 5.31
CA ASP A 179 -11.60 14.48 5.87
C ASP A 179 -12.19 13.47 4.87
N ILE A 180 -12.04 12.18 5.18
CA ILE A 180 -12.56 11.09 4.35
C ILE A 180 -14.09 11.15 4.19
N ALA A 181 -14.82 11.80 5.11
CA ALA A 181 -16.28 11.92 5.00
C ALA A 181 -16.72 12.77 3.81
N GLN A 182 -15.83 13.60 3.24
CA GLN A 182 -16.09 14.38 2.02
C GLN A 182 -15.97 13.54 0.74
N LEU A 183 -15.41 12.33 0.84
CA LEU A 183 -15.18 11.37 -0.23
C LEU A 183 -16.09 10.17 0.01
N LYS A 184 -17.37 10.28 -0.37
CA LYS A 184 -18.42 9.33 0.01
C LYS A 184 -18.08 7.91 -0.43
N ASN A 185 -17.70 7.69 -1.68
CA ASN A 185 -17.44 6.37 -2.21
C ASN A 185 -16.17 5.76 -1.61
N VAL A 186 -15.13 6.57 -1.43
CA VAL A 186 -13.90 6.14 -0.73
C VAL A 186 -14.18 5.79 0.73
N ASN A 187 -14.99 6.58 1.43
CA ASN A 187 -15.37 6.28 2.81
C ASN A 187 -16.18 4.99 2.91
N ASP A 188 -17.17 4.79 2.03
CA ASP A 188 -17.97 3.57 1.97
C ASP A 188 -17.09 2.34 1.69
N HIS A 189 -16.13 2.47 0.76
CA HIS A 189 -15.10 1.46 0.50
C HIS A 189 -14.24 1.18 1.74
N PHE A 190 -13.77 2.22 2.40
CA PHE A 190 -12.92 2.10 3.60
C PHE A 190 -13.64 1.38 4.74
N GLN A 191 -14.93 1.68 4.99
CA GLN A 191 -15.70 0.97 6.01
C GLN A 191 -15.91 -0.50 5.63
N ARG A 192 -16.28 -0.78 4.38
CA ARG A 192 -16.43 -2.16 3.88
C ARG A 192 -15.15 -2.97 4.04
N MET A 193 -13.99 -2.36 3.78
CA MET A 193 -12.69 -2.98 3.98
C MET A 193 -12.41 -3.32 5.45
N LYS A 194 -12.79 -2.46 6.41
CA LYS A 194 -12.61 -2.74 7.85
C LYS A 194 -13.41 -3.95 8.35
N GLU A 195 -14.50 -4.29 7.67
CA GLU A 195 -15.35 -5.43 8.01
C GLU A 195 -14.77 -6.77 7.50
N ARG A 196 -13.80 -6.74 6.59
CA ARG A 196 -13.19 -7.96 6.05
C ARG A 196 -12.31 -8.65 7.10
N ALA A 197 -12.51 -9.95 7.28
CA ALA A 197 -11.75 -10.74 8.25
C ALA A 197 -10.23 -10.70 8.01
N ALA A 198 -9.78 -10.73 6.75
CA ALA A 198 -8.37 -10.62 6.40
C ALA A 198 -7.77 -9.25 6.79
N VAL A 199 -8.54 -8.16 6.63
CA VAL A 199 -8.12 -6.83 7.05
C VAL A 199 -8.01 -6.75 8.58
N GLN A 200 -8.96 -7.32 9.30
CA GLN A 200 -8.91 -7.38 10.77
C GLN A 200 -7.67 -8.16 11.27
N ARG A 201 -7.35 -9.31 10.65
CA ARG A 201 -6.11 -10.06 10.95
C ARG A 201 -4.86 -9.26 10.59
N ALA A 202 -4.86 -8.54 9.48
CA ALA A 202 -3.74 -7.70 9.07
C ALA A 202 -3.53 -6.46 9.98
N LEU A 203 -4.56 -6.02 10.69
CA LEU A 203 -4.51 -4.89 11.63
C LEU A 203 -4.17 -5.31 13.07
N ALA A 204 -4.40 -6.58 13.43
CA ALA A 204 -3.99 -7.17 14.69
C ALA A 204 -2.46 -7.27 14.80
#